data_AF-A0A3N5IUW9-F1
#
_entry.id   AF-A0A3N5IUW9-F1
#
_cell.length_a   1.000
_cell.length_b   1.000
_cell.length_c   1.000
_cell.angle_alpha   90.00
_cell.angle_beta   90.00
_cell.angle_gamma   90.00
#
_symmetry.space_group_name_H-M   'P 1'
#
loop_
_entity.id
_entity.type
_entity.pdbx_description
1 polymer ?
#
loop_
_entity_poly.entity_id
_entity_poly.type
_entity_poly.pdbx_seq_one_letter_code
_entity_poly.pdbx_strand_id
1 'polypeptide(L)'
;IVGNSRTILHTTDGGLNWSVQDSGADNSLKSVTFADGDNGWIVGGNGVILHTTDGGAQWTPQTSGVTRTLYDVEFTDAEHGWIVGTYNTILHTTDGGNSWVSSPSGWSINWNAVEFIHPDTGWIAGSGGNVLVTTNAGATWANEPTGSSNSLLAVSMVDANHGWTVGNNGVIMHYTGIIPPAHTQPNRIVTRFALAPNYPNPFNPSTTLSFYLERTGVVRLRIFDILGREVAVLTDGERTAGAHRIEWNAAAQTSGMYLAVLEAGGQRFVQKMALIR
;
A
#
# COMPACT_ATOMS: atom_id res chain seq x y z
N ILE A 1 -16.88 -21.57 -2.32
CA ILE A 1 -16.87 -20.99 -0.94
C ILE A 1 -15.59 -21.41 -0.25
N VAL A 2 -14.97 -20.52 0.53
CA VAL A 2 -13.77 -20.83 1.33
C VAL A 2 -13.97 -20.46 2.79
N GLY A 3 -13.18 -21.03 3.71
CA GLY A 3 -13.26 -20.63 5.11
C GLY A 3 -12.27 -21.28 6.06
N ASN A 4 -12.65 -21.28 7.34
CA ASN A 4 -11.85 -21.85 8.42
C ASN A 4 -11.56 -23.34 8.19
N SER A 5 -10.54 -23.85 8.89
CA SER A 5 -10.13 -25.25 8.79
C SER A 5 -9.80 -25.70 7.36
N ARG A 6 -9.28 -24.78 6.53
CA ARG A 6 -8.75 -25.06 5.18
C ARG A 6 -9.83 -25.46 4.17
N THR A 7 -11.08 -25.12 4.47
CA THR A 7 -12.26 -25.57 3.72
C THR A 7 -12.35 -24.87 2.37
N ILE A 8 -12.42 -25.66 1.29
CA ILE A 8 -12.91 -25.23 -0.01
C ILE A 8 -14.16 -26.06 -0.33
N LEU A 9 -15.26 -25.38 -0.64
CA LEU A 9 -16.47 -26.00 -1.18
C LEU A 9 -16.65 -25.54 -2.62
N HIS A 10 -16.80 -26.52 -3.52
CA HIS A 10 -16.96 -26.33 -4.95
C HIS A 10 -18.33 -26.83 -5.42
N THR A 11 -18.88 -26.17 -6.43
CA THR A 11 -20.15 -26.52 -7.06
C THR A 11 -20.05 -26.27 -8.55
N THR A 12 -20.74 -27.08 -9.34
CA THR A 12 -20.84 -26.97 -10.80
C THR A 12 -22.28 -26.82 -11.29
N ASP A 13 -23.24 -26.74 -10.36
CA ASP A 13 -24.68 -26.74 -10.64
C ASP A 13 -25.41 -25.56 -9.97
N GLY A 14 -24.70 -24.45 -9.79
CA GLY A 14 -25.26 -23.23 -9.21
C GLY A 14 -25.53 -23.34 -7.71
N GLY A 15 -24.83 -24.22 -6.99
CA GLY A 15 -24.93 -24.39 -5.55
C GLY A 15 -26.01 -25.37 -5.08
N LEU A 16 -26.56 -26.18 -6.00
CA LEU A 16 -27.48 -27.26 -5.63
C LEU A 16 -26.73 -28.41 -4.94
N ASN A 17 -25.53 -28.74 -5.41
CA ASN A 17 -24.64 -29.71 -4.79
C ASN A 17 -23.25 -29.10 -4.54
N TRP A 18 -22.64 -29.54 -3.44
CA TRP A 18 -21.33 -29.08 -3.00
C TRP A 18 -20.40 -30.26 -2.73
N SER A 19 -19.15 -30.15 -3.20
CA SER A 19 -18.07 -31.08 -2.87
C SER A 19 -16.99 -30.35 -2.05
N VAL A 20 -16.41 -31.06 -1.09
CA VAL A 20 -15.25 -30.57 -0.35
C VAL A 20 -14.01 -30.83 -1.21
N GLN A 21 -13.18 -29.81 -1.38
CA GLN A 21 -11.87 -29.93 -2.01
C GLN A 21 -10.77 -29.76 -0.96
N ASP A 22 -9.68 -30.50 -1.14
CA ASP A 22 -8.45 -30.24 -0.38
C ASP A 22 -7.80 -28.97 -0.91
N SER A 23 -7.49 -28.03 -0.02
CA SER A 23 -6.83 -26.78 -0.37
C SER A 23 -5.32 -26.91 -0.46
N GLY A 24 -4.73 -28.00 0.05
CA GLY A 24 -3.28 -28.16 0.18
C GLY A 24 -2.62 -27.11 1.10
N ALA A 25 -3.42 -26.27 1.77
CA ALA A 25 -2.97 -25.20 2.66
C ALA A 25 -3.22 -25.59 4.11
N ASP A 26 -2.30 -25.23 5.02
CA ASP A 26 -2.45 -25.54 6.45
C ASP A 26 -3.27 -24.51 7.23
N ASN A 27 -3.59 -23.37 6.60
CA ASN A 27 -4.13 -22.18 7.24
C ASN A 27 -5.59 -21.91 6.88
N SER A 28 -6.25 -21.07 7.68
CA SER A 28 -7.62 -20.63 7.38
C SER A 28 -7.64 -19.75 6.14
N LEU A 29 -8.57 -20.04 5.24
CA LEU A 29 -8.82 -19.27 4.04
C LEU A 29 -9.80 -18.13 4.38
N LYS A 30 -9.63 -16.97 3.75
CA LYS A 30 -10.31 -15.72 4.13
C LYS A 30 -11.18 -15.14 3.03
N SER A 31 -10.69 -15.13 1.79
CA SER A 31 -11.44 -14.61 0.65
C SER A 31 -11.15 -15.45 -0.59
N VAL A 32 -12.10 -15.44 -1.51
CA VAL A 32 -12.02 -16.07 -2.83
C VAL A 32 -12.65 -15.13 -3.85
N THR A 33 -11.96 -14.91 -4.96
CA THR A 33 -12.46 -14.13 -6.09
C THR A 33 -12.18 -14.87 -7.40
N PHE A 34 -12.98 -14.60 -8.42
CA PHE A 34 -12.82 -15.13 -9.77
C PHE A 34 -12.87 -13.96 -10.75
N ALA A 35 -11.82 -13.80 -11.55
CA ALA A 35 -11.78 -12.77 -12.59
C ALA A 35 -12.64 -13.17 -13.81
N ASP A 36 -12.72 -14.47 -14.07
CA ASP A 36 -13.56 -15.06 -15.10
C ASP A 36 -13.98 -16.50 -14.70
N GLY A 37 -14.53 -17.27 -15.64
CA GLY A 37 -15.02 -18.62 -15.36
C GLY A 37 -13.93 -19.64 -15.03
N ASP A 38 -12.68 -19.36 -15.40
CA ASP A 38 -11.55 -20.29 -15.28
C ASP A 38 -10.54 -19.81 -14.24
N ASN A 39 -10.28 -18.51 -14.16
CA ASN A 39 -9.24 -17.90 -13.34
C ASN A 39 -9.79 -17.39 -12.00
N GLY A 40 -9.27 -17.94 -10.90
CA GLY A 40 -9.68 -17.57 -9.55
C GLY A 40 -8.58 -17.66 -8.51
N TRP A 41 -8.69 -16.86 -7.45
CA TRP A 41 -7.70 -16.75 -6.39
C TRP A 41 -8.34 -16.92 -5.01
N ILE A 42 -7.63 -17.61 -4.13
CA ILE A 42 -7.97 -17.73 -2.70
C ILE A 42 -6.81 -17.16 -1.90
N VAL A 43 -7.14 -16.38 -0.86
CA VAL A 43 -6.14 -15.87 0.08
C VAL A 43 -6.45 -16.26 1.52
N GLY A 44 -5.44 -16.25 2.39
CA GLY A 44 -5.68 -16.54 3.80
C GLY A 44 -4.52 -16.31 4.76
N GLY A 45 -4.53 -17.09 5.85
CA GLY A 45 -3.53 -17.00 6.92
C GLY A 45 -2.12 -17.34 6.44
N ASN A 46 -1.11 -16.75 7.09
CA ASN A 46 0.32 -16.97 6.82
C ASN A 46 0.71 -16.76 5.34
N GLY A 47 0.10 -15.79 4.68
CA GLY A 47 0.45 -15.40 3.30
C GLY A 47 0.02 -16.39 2.23
N VAL A 48 -0.92 -17.30 2.54
CA VAL A 48 -1.43 -18.27 1.57
C VAL A 48 -2.12 -17.54 0.41
N ILE A 49 -1.69 -17.87 -0.81
CA ILE A 49 -2.36 -17.54 -2.06
C ILE A 49 -2.47 -18.84 -2.86
N LEU A 50 -3.68 -19.18 -3.31
CA LEU A 50 -3.94 -20.27 -4.24
C LEU A 50 -4.56 -19.69 -5.51
N HIS A 51 -4.23 -20.25 -6.66
CA HIS A 51 -4.72 -19.87 -7.97
C HIS A 51 -5.23 -21.09 -8.75
N THR A 52 -6.36 -20.93 -9.41
CA THR A 52 -6.95 -21.89 -10.34
C THR A 52 -7.01 -21.29 -11.73
N THR A 53 -6.90 -22.15 -12.76
CA THR A 53 -7.09 -21.79 -14.18
C THR A 53 -8.11 -22.72 -14.84
N ASP A 54 -8.88 -23.46 -14.04
CA ASP A 54 -9.84 -24.48 -14.47
C ASP A 54 -11.17 -24.40 -13.69
N GLY A 55 -11.55 -23.18 -13.27
CA GLY A 55 -12.84 -22.91 -12.63
C GLY A 55 -12.91 -23.47 -11.20
N GLY A 56 -11.77 -23.57 -10.54
CA GLY A 56 -11.64 -24.12 -9.19
C GLY A 56 -11.69 -25.63 -9.14
N ALA A 57 -11.48 -26.35 -10.26
CA ALA A 57 -11.35 -27.80 -10.21
C ALA A 57 -10.03 -28.22 -9.54
N GLN A 58 -8.95 -27.46 -9.75
CA GLN A 58 -7.67 -27.58 -9.08
C GLN A 58 -7.11 -26.22 -8.62
N TRP A 59 -6.39 -26.22 -7.50
CA TRP A 59 -5.78 -25.05 -6.91
C TRP A 59 -4.28 -25.23 -6.76
N THR A 60 -3.51 -24.24 -7.20
CA THR A 60 -2.05 -24.24 -7.17
C THR A 60 -1.52 -23.09 -6.33
N PRO A 61 -0.50 -23.29 -5.47
CA PRO A 61 0.00 -22.23 -4.60
C PRO A 61 0.81 -21.17 -5.37
N GLN A 62 0.64 -19.90 -5.00
CA GLN A 62 1.46 -18.78 -5.45
C GLN A 62 2.25 -18.18 -4.27
N THR A 63 3.42 -17.60 -4.56
CA THR A 63 4.28 -16.99 -3.53
C THR A 63 3.87 -15.54 -3.31
N SER A 64 3.39 -15.22 -2.09
CA SER A 64 3.00 -13.85 -1.71
C SER A 64 4.15 -12.94 -1.27
N GLY A 65 5.29 -13.52 -0.89
CA GLY A 65 6.43 -12.79 -0.33
C GLY A 65 6.21 -12.28 1.10
N VAL A 66 5.10 -12.63 1.76
CA VAL A 66 4.78 -12.21 3.13
C VAL A 66 4.29 -13.38 3.98
N THR A 67 4.43 -13.27 5.30
CA THR A 67 3.88 -14.23 6.27
C THR A 67 2.66 -13.68 7.01
N ARG A 68 2.13 -12.55 6.54
CA ARG A 68 0.98 -11.85 7.15
C ARG A 68 -0.33 -12.52 6.74
N THR A 69 -1.39 -12.28 7.51
CA THR A 69 -2.72 -12.78 7.13
C THR A 69 -3.27 -11.87 6.04
N LEU A 70 -3.68 -12.49 4.94
CA LEU A 70 -4.34 -11.85 3.81
C LEU A 70 -5.86 -11.99 4.05
N TYR A 71 -6.55 -10.86 4.13
CA TYR A 71 -7.97 -10.82 4.47
C TYR A 71 -8.86 -10.84 3.24
N ASP A 72 -8.46 -10.13 2.20
CA ASP A 72 -9.29 -9.98 1.01
C ASP A 72 -8.46 -9.88 -0.26
N VAL A 73 -9.05 -10.29 -1.38
CA VAL A 73 -8.43 -10.34 -2.70
C VAL A 73 -9.44 -9.93 -3.76
N GLU A 74 -8.99 -9.10 -4.70
CA GLU A 74 -9.80 -8.65 -5.82
C GLU A 74 -8.99 -8.66 -7.11
N PHE A 75 -9.61 -9.06 -8.21
CA PHE A 75 -9.03 -9.04 -9.55
C PHE A 75 -9.99 -8.37 -10.52
N THR A 76 -9.49 -7.41 -11.31
CA THR A 76 -10.29 -6.75 -12.36
C THR A 76 -10.26 -7.49 -13.69
N ASP A 77 -9.24 -8.32 -13.88
CA ASP A 77 -9.07 -9.26 -14.99
C ASP A 77 -8.10 -10.37 -14.54
N ALA A 78 -7.74 -11.29 -15.42
CA ALA A 78 -6.88 -12.41 -15.04
C ALA A 78 -5.40 -12.03 -14.75
N GLU A 79 -4.99 -10.79 -15.05
CA GLU A 79 -3.61 -10.31 -14.89
C GLU A 79 -3.46 -9.34 -13.71
N HIS A 80 -4.45 -8.50 -13.44
CA HIS A 80 -4.41 -7.40 -12.49
C HIS A 80 -5.21 -7.69 -11.22
N GLY A 81 -4.52 -7.74 -10.08
CA GLY A 81 -5.16 -8.05 -8.80
C GLY A 81 -4.49 -7.43 -7.59
N TRP A 82 -5.28 -7.23 -6.54
CA TRP A 82 -4.87 -6.62 -5.27
C TRP A 82 -5.27 -7.51 -4.10
N ILE A 83 -4.41 -7.52 -3.08
CA ILE A 83 -4.65 -8.23 -1.83
C ILE A 83 -4.42 -7.28 -0.67
N VAL A 84 -5.28 -7.34 0.33
CA VAL A 84 -5.12 -6.59 1.58
C VAL A 84 -5.06 -7.50 2.80
N GLY A 85 -4.43 -7.03 3.88
CA GLY A 85 -4.26 -7.83 5.08
C GLY A 85 -3.78 -7.09 6.33
N THR A 86 -3.23 -7.86 7.25
CA THR A 86 -2.75 -7.33 8.54
C THR A 86 -1.52 -6.43 8.38
N TYR A 87 -1.34 -5.49 9.31
CA TYR A 87 -0.13 -4.65 9.43
C TYR A 87 0.30 -3.98 8.12
N ASN A 88 -0.65 -3.32 7.46
CA ASN A 88 -0.49 -2.60 6.21
C ASN A 88 0.00 -3.47 5.04
N THR A 89 -0.38 -4.75 5.02
CA THR A 89 -0.22 -5.55 3.80
C THR A 89 -1.19 -5.05 2.75
N ILE A 90 -0.61 -4.57 1.65
CA ILE A 90 -1.27 -4.34 0.38
C ILE A 90 -0.33 -4.92 -0.67
N LEU A 91 -0.78 -5.92 -1.42
CA LEU A 91 -0.04 -6.53 -2.52
C LEU A 91 -0.77 -6.23 -3.83
N HIS A 92 0.00 -6.12 -4.91
CA HIS A 92 -0.50 -5.90 -6.26
C HIS A 92 0.24 -6.81 -7.23
N THR A 93 -0.47 -7.35 -8.22
CA THR A 93 0.08 -8.11 -9.33
C THR A 93 -0.43 -7.54 -10.65
N THR A 94 0.40 -7.68 -11.69
CA THR A 94 0.09 -7.32 -13.09
C THR A 94 0.39 -8.50 -14.02
N ASP A 95 0.55 -9.70 -13.47
CA ASP A 95 0.94 -10.91 -14.19
C ASP A 95 0.18 -12.15 -13.68
N GLY A 96 -1.03 -11.97 -13.13
CA GLY A 96 -1.89 -13.05 -12.66
C GLY A 96 -1.40 -13.71 -11.36
N GLY A 97 -0.58 -13.01 -10.60
CA GLY A 97 0.00 -13.50 -9.35
C GLY A 97 1.25 -14.37 -9.52
N ASN A 98 1.85 -14.36 -10.72
CA ASN A 98 3.20 -14.91 -10.91
C ASN A 98 4.23 -14.13 -10.05
N SER A 99 4.01 -12.84 -9.89
CA SER A 99 4.69 -11.99 -8.92
C SER A 99 3.73 -11.06 -8.19
N TRP A 100 3.98 -10.90 -6.88
CA TRP A 100 3.24 -9.99 -6.01
C TRP A 100 4.18 -8.91 -5.47
N VAL A 101 3.83 -7.65 -5.69
CA VAL A 101 4.61 -6.48 -5.28
C VAL A 101 3.89 -5.72 -4.18
N SER A 102 4.63 -5.28 -3.16
CA SER A 102 4.07 -4.47 -2.08
C SER A 102 3.69 -3.06 -2.55
N SER A 103 2.49 -2.61 -2.20
CA SER A 103 1.93 -1.28 -2.47
C SER A 103 1.66 -0.55 -1.15
N PRO A 104 2.68 -0.07 -0.42
CA PRO A 104 2.50 0.45 0.92
C PRO A 104 1.70 1.76 0.91
N SER A 105 0.64 1.83 1.71
CA SER A 105 -0.16 3.04 1.88
C SER A 105 0.48 4.14 2.75
N GLY A 106 1.57 3.82 3.46
CA GLY A 106 2.16 4.70 4.49
C GLY A 106 1.50 4.63 5.86
N TRP A 107 0.47 3.80 6.05
CA TRP A 107 -0.19 3.57 7.33
C TRP A 107 0.35 2.32 8.03
N SER A 108 0.02 2.15 9.32
CA SER A 108 0.36 0.95 10.10
C SER A 108 -0.88 0.35 10.75
N ILE A 109 -1.90 0.05 9.92
CA ILE A 109 -3.20 -0.50 10.33
C ILE A 109 -3.53 -1.77 9.55
N ASN A 110 -4.56 -2.51 9.96
CA ASN A 110 -5.06 -3.63 9.16
C ASN A 110 -6.07 -3.13 8.12
N TRP A 111 -5.95 -3.65 6.91
CA TRP A 111 -6.89 -3.47 5.81
C TRP A 111 -7.72 -4.74 5.67
N ASN A 112 -9.03 -4.60 5.70
CA ASN A 112 -9.95 -5.73 5.83
C ASN A 112 -10.66 -6.07 4.51
N ALA A 113 -10.85 -5.09 3.63
CA ALA A 113 -11.53 -5.28 2.37
C ALA A 113 -10.90 -4.43 1.26
N VAL A 114 -10.93 -4.94 0.04
CA VAL A 114 -10.45 -4.27 -1.17
C VAL A 114 -11.47 -4.44 -2.29
N GLU A 115 -11.64 -3.41 -3.09
CA GLU A 115 -12.52 -3.49 -4.25
C GLU A 115 -12.02 -2.53 -5.34
N PHE A 116 -12.03 -3.01 -6.58
CA PHE A 116 -11.68 -2.23 -7.76
C PHE A 116 -12.81 -2.32 -8.78
N ILE A 117 -13.30 -1.18 -9.23
CA ILE A 117 -14.30 -1.12 -10.31
C ILE A 117 -13.65 -1.00 -11.70
N HIS A 118 -12.35 -0.73 -11.72
CA HIS A 118 -11.49 -0.58 -12.88
C HIS A 118 -10.05 -0.85 -12.45
N PRO A 119 -9.15 -1.38 -13.31
CA PRO A 119 -7.76 -1.68 -12.93
C PRO A 119 -7.03 -0.51 -12.23
N ASP A 120 -7.33 0.72 -12.62
CA ASP A 120 -6.70 1.90 -12.01
C ASP A 120 -7.39 2.42 -10.75
N THR A 121 -8.67 2.08 -10.52
CA THR A 121 -9.53 2.76 -9.54
C THR A 121 -10.11 1.78 -8.53
N GLY A 122 -9.73 1.95 -7.27
CA GLY A 122 -10.13 1.04 -6.19
C GLY A 122 -10.12 1.68 -4.82
N TRP A 123 -10.76 0.98 -3.88
CA TRP A 123 -10.92 1.35 -2.49
C TRP A 123 -10.38 0.24 -1.60
N ILE A 124 -9.82 0.64 -0.47
CA ILE A 124 -9.54 -0.28 0.63
C ILE A 124 -10.16 0.26 1.91
N ALA A 125 -10.81 -0.62 2.66
CA ALA A 125 -11.43 -0.28 3.94
C ALA A 125 -10.72 -1.05 5.07
N GLY A 126 -10.52 -0.38 6.21
CA GLY A 126 -9.68 -0.94 7.26
C GLY A 126 -10.02 -0.48 8.67
N SER A 127 -9.06 -0.69 9.55
CA SER A 127 -9.19 -0.40 10.98
C SER A 127 -9.40 1.09 11.25
N GLY A 128 -10.10 1.44 12.33
CA GLY A 128 -10.23 2.83 12.76
C GLY A 128 -11.03 3.73 11.82
N GLY A 129 -11.97 3.16 11.04
CA GLY A 129 -12.81 3.90 10.11
C GLY A 129 -12.10 4.40 8.87
N ASN A 130 -10.91 3.90 8.56
CA ASN A 130 -10.12 4.40 7.44
C ASN A 130 -10.57 3.76 6.12
N VAL A 131 -10.73 4.60 5.11
CA VAL A 131 -10.89 4.20 3.72
C VAL A 131 -9.79 4.89 2.92
N LEU A 132 -9.07 4.15 2.09
CA LEU A 132 -8.22 4.75 1.07
C LEU A 132 -8.77 4.50 -0.33
N VAL A 133 -8.43 5.42 -1.23
CA VAL A 133 -8.81 5.39 -2.64
C VAL A 133 -7.56 5.49 -3.49
N THR A 134 -7.53 4.75 -4.59
CA THR A 134 -6.52 4.89 -5.64
C THR A 134 -7.20 5.21 -6.97
N THR A 135 -6.47 5.92 -7.84
CA THR A 135 -6.83 6.17 -9.25
C THR A 135 -5.65 5.89 -10.18
N ASN A 136 -4.66 5.15 -9.67
CA ASN A 136 -3.44 4.78 -10.37
C ASN A 136 -2.98 3.36 -9.98
N ALA A 137 -3.91 2.42 -9.95
CA ALA A 137 -3.65 0.99 -9.75
C ALA A 137 -2.91 0.67 -8.43
N GLY A 138 -3.18 1.46 -7.38
CA GLY A 138 -2.50 1.31 -6.10
C GLY A 138 -1.06 1.83 -6.09
N ALA A 139 -0.58 2.54 -7.11
CA ALA A 139 0.73 3.20 -7.02
C ALA A 139 0.75 4.23 -5.86
N THR A 140 -0.38 4.89 -5.63
CA THR A 140 -0.61 5.73 -4.45
C THR A 140 -2.02 5.57 -3.90
N TRP A 141 -2.18 5.78 -2.60
CA TRP A 141 -3.46 5.72 -1.90
C TRP A 141 -3.75 7.04 -1.19
N ALA A 142 -4.91 7.63 -1.48
CA ALA A 142 -5.42 8.83 -0.83
C ALA A 142 -6.39 8.44 0.30
N ASN A 143 -6.26 9.06 1.47
CA ASN A 143 -7.19 8.81 2.58
C ASN A 143 -8.49 9.58 2.38
N GLU A 144 -9.62 8.88 2.50
CA GLU A 144 -10.97 9.42 2.52
C GLU A 144 -11.53 9.28 3.95
N PRO A 145 -11.48 10.35 4.77
CA PRO A 145 -11.92 10.27 6.16
C PRO A 145 -13.41 10.00 6.24
N THR A 146 -13.80 8.93 6.92
CA THR A 146 -15.22 8.59 7.11
C THR A 146 -15.85 9.26 8.33
N GLY A 147 -15.02 9.77 9.25
CA GLY A 147 -15.46 10.30 10.55
C GLY A 147 -15.82 9.23 11.59
N SER A 148 -15.78 7.94 11.22
CA SER A 148 -15.94 6.81 12.13
C SER A 148 -14.61 6.41 12.76
N SER A 149 -14.65 5.86 13.97
CA SER A 149 -13.52 5.18 14.61
C SER A 149 -13.66 3.65 14.61
N ASN A 150 -14.77 3.14 14.10
CA ASN A 150 -15.03 1.70 14.04
C ASN A 150 -14.29 1.07 12.86
N SER A 151 -13.70 -0.10 13.06
CA SER A 151 -13.10 -0.87 11.95
C SER A 151 -14.15 -1.20 10.89
N LEU A 152 -13.79 -0.94 9.64
CA LEU A 152 -14.59 -1.25 8.47
C LEU A 152 -14.20 -2.63 7.97
N LEU A 153 -15.19 -3.45 7.67
CA LEU A 153 -15.05 -4.87 7.39
C LEU A 153 -15.29 -5.21 5.93
N ALA A 154 -16.07 -4.39 5.21
CA ALA A 154 -16.33 -4.56 3.80
C ALA A 154 -16.50 -3.20 3.12
N VAL A 155 -16.22 -3.17 1.83
CA VAL A 155 -16.53 -2.09 0.89
C VAL A 155 -17.28 -2.71 -0.29
N SER A 156 -18.24 -1.97 -0.84
CA SER A 156 -18.96 -2.33 -2.06
C SER A 156 -19.20 -1.06 -2.89
N MET A 157 -18.77 -1.04 -4.14
CA MET A 157 -18.80 0.09 -5.03
C MET A 157 -19.66 -0.25 -6.25
N VAL A 158 -20.65 0.56 -6.52
CA VAL A 158 -21.50 0.43 -7.73
C VAL A 158 -20.86 1.14 -8.90
N ASP A 159 -20.24 2.28 -8.63
CA ASP A 159 -19.47 3.06 -9.58
C ASP A 159 -18.44 3.92 -8.86
N ALA A 160 -17.75 4.79 -9.59
CA ALA A 160 -16.71 5.65 -9.05
C ALA A 160 -17.20 6.62 -7.96
N ASN A 161 -18.50 6.87 -7.90
CA ASN A 161 -19.09 7.89 -7.05
C ASN A 161 -20.08 7.34 -6.03
N HIS A 162 -20.49 6.07 -6.14
CA HIS A 162 -21.48 5.45 -5.27
C HIS A 162 -20.99 4.13 -4.72
N GLY A 163 -21.00 4.00 -3.39
CA GLY A 163 -20.68 2.77 -2.72
C GLY A 163 -20.95 2.81 -1.23
N TRP A 164 -20.74 1.70 -0.56
CA TRP A 164 -20.97 1.56 0.87
C TRP A 164 -19.79 0.88 1.54
N THR A 165 -19.54 1.28 2.78
CA THR A 165 -18.70 0.51 3.67
C THR A 165 -19.46 0.19 4.94
N VAL A 166 -19.25 -1.02 5.45
CA VAL A 166 -19.87 -1.51 6.68
C VAL A 166 -18.79 -1.89 7.68
N GLY A 167 -19.09 -1.79 8.96
CA GLY A 167 -18.10 -2.01 10.01
C GLY A 167 -18.68 -2.49 11.33
N ASN A 168 -17.79 -2.59 12.31
CA ASN A 168 -18.15 -2.96 13.67
C ASN A 168 -19.25 -2.04 14.23
N ASN A 169 -20.02 -2.56 15.20
CA ASN A 169 -21.11 -1.84 15.87
C ASN A 169 -22.23 -1.37 14.93
N GLY A 170 -22.42 -2.04 13.80
CA GLY A 170 -23.50 -1.76 12.86
C GLY A 170 -23.29 -0.47 12.05
N VAL A 171 -22.05 0.04 11.96
CA VAL A 171 -21.74 1.18 11.11
C VAL A 171 -22.01 0.79 9.66
N ILE A 172 -22.79 1.63 8.98
CA ILE A 172 -23.01 1.62 7.53
C ILE A 172 -22.79 3.05 7.07
N MET A 173 -21.91 3.24 6.10
CA MET A 173 -21.58 4.55 5.54
C MET A 173 -21.73 4.50 4.03
N HIS A 174 -22.34 5.54 3.47
CA HIS A 174 -22.55 5.70 2.04
C HIS A 174 -21.51 6.68 1.50
N TYR A 175 -20.73 6.23 0.53
CA TYR A 175 -19.79 7.04 -0.23
C TYR A 175 -20.55 7.75 -1.36
N THR A 176 -20.42 9.08 -1.38
CA THR A 176 -20.95 9.97 -2.44
C THR A 176 -19.85 10.93 -2.89
N GLY A 177 -18.63 10.41 -3.03
CA GLY A 177 -17.50 11.21 -3.49
C GLY A 177 -17.54 11.36 -5.00
N ILE A 178 -17.09 12.50 -5.52
CA ILE A 178 -16.70 12.59 -6.93
C ILE A 178 -15.26 12.13 -6.95
N ILE A 179 -14.95 10.95 -7.49
CA ILE A 179 -13.56 10.70 -7.87
C ILE A 179 -13.25 11.67 -9.01
N PRO A 180 -12.34 12.65 -8.85
CA PRO A 180 -11.94 13.49 -9.97
C PRO A 180 -11.30 12.59 -11.05
N PRO A 181 -11.51 12.86 -12.36
CA PRO A 181 -10.94 12.05 -13.43
C PRO A 181 -9.41 12.01 -13.30
N ALA A 182 -8.90 10.87 -12.83
CA ALA A 182 -7.65 10.75 -12.09
C ALA A 182 -7.58 11.75 -10.93
N HIS A 183 -7.06 11.34 -9.78
CA HIS A 183 -6.47 12.33 -8.88
C HIS A 183 -5.22 12.92 -9.55
N THR A 184 -5.36 13.76 -10.57
CA THR A 184 -4.52 14.95 -10.67
C THR A 184 -4.91 15.79 -9.47
N GLN A 185 -4.28 15.50 -8.33
CA GLN A 185 -4.54 16.23 -7.10
C GLN A 185 -4.54 17.74 -7.38
N PRO A 186 -5.49 18.53 -6.84
CA PRO A 186 -5.29 19.95 -6.68
C PRO A 186 -4.16 20.12 -5.66
N ASN A 187 -2.94 20.15 -6.17
CA ASN A 187 -1.76 20.70 -5.54
C ASN A 187 -1.44 20.20 -4.10
N ARG A 188 -1.36 18.88 -3.91
CA ARG A 188 -0.57 18.25 -2.83
C ARG A 188 0.45 17.26 -3.40
N ILE A 189 1.27 17.77 -4.33
CA ILE A 189 2.55 17.24 -4.83
C ILE A 189 2.69 15.70 -4.78
N VAL A 190 2.41 15.08 -5.92
CA VAL A 190 3.13 13.90 -6.42
C VAL A 190 4.63 14.17 -6.25
N THR A 191 5.28 13.53 -5.27
CA THR A 191 6.73 13.64 -5.14
C THR A 191 7.38 12.80 -6.22
N ARG A 192 7.67 13.47 -7.34
CA ARG A 192 8.66 13.04 -8.35
C ARG A 192 10.08 12.88 -7.76
N PHE A 193 10.23 13.26 -6.49
CA PHE A 193 11.42 13.24 -5.66
C PHE A 193 10.99 13.48 -4.19
N ALA A 194 11.38 12.65 -3.22
CA ALA A 194 10.97 12.79 -1.81
C ALA A 194 12.16 12.75 -0.85
N LEU A 195 12.23 13.67 0.13
CA LEU A 195 13.13 13.56 1.29
C LEU A 195 12.36 12.90 2.45
N ALA A 196 12.80 11.73 2.88
CA ALA A 196 12.21 11.03 4.01
C ALA A 196 12.72 11.58 5.35
N PRO A 197 11.93 11.46 6.44
CA PRO A 197 12.37 11.78 7.79
C PRO A 197 13.73 11.13 8.10
N ASN A 198 14.62 11.89 8.73
CA ASN A 198 15.96 11.44 9.05
C ASN A 198 15.88 10.51 10.24
N TYR A 199 16.70 9.45 10.24
CA TYR A 199 16.75 8.50 11.35
C TYR A 199 18.20 8.29 11.81
N PRO A 200 18.47 8.38 13.12
CA PRO A 200 17.54 8.80 14.19
C PRO A 200 17.18 10.31 14.10
N ASN A 201 16.07 10.72 14.72
CA ASN A 201 15.72 12.13 14.99
C ASN A 201 14.88 12.19 16.28
N PRO A 202 15.34 12.80 17.39
CA PRO A 202 16.64 13.46 17.55
C PRO A 202 17.83 12.52 17.37
N PHE A 203 19.02 13.05 17.05
CA PHE A 203 20.20 12.25 16.72
C PHE A 203 21.46 12.67 17.48
N ASN A 204 22.44 11.77 17.58
CA ASN A 204 23.74 11.98 18.21
C ASN A 204 24.82 10.99 17.72
N PRO A 205 25.97 11.43 17.18
CA PRO A 205 26.14 12.67 16.42
C PRO A 205 25.67 12.52 14.97
N SER A 206 25.28 11.31 14.54
CA SER A 206 24.95 10.98 13.16
C SER A 206 23.46 10.75 12.92
N THR A 207 22.98 11.12 11.74
CA THR A 207 21.65 10.78 11.22
C THR A 207 21.71 10.41 9.74
N THR A 208 20.78 9.58 9.28
CA THR A 208 20.68 9.22 7.86
C THR A 208 19.54 9.97 7.20
N LEU A 209 19.84 10.66 6.10
CA LEU A 209 18.87 11.29 5.21
C LEU A 209 18.64 10.37 4.01
N SER A 210 17.39 10.03 3.76
CA SER A 210 17.02 9.15 2.64
C SER A 210 16.16 9.90 1.64
N PHE A 211 16.42 9.71 0.35
CA PHE A 211 15.59 10.27 -0.72
C PHE A 211 15.45 9.32 -1.90
N TYR A 212 14.43 9.52 -2.73
CA TYR A 212 14.16 8.70 -3.91
C TYR A 212 14.13 9.55 -5.18
N LEU A 213 14.73 9.05 -6.27
CA LEU A 213 14.72 9.64 -7.60
C LEU A 213 13.98 8.73 -8.59
N GLU A 214 12.97 9.24 -9.29
CA GLU A 214 12.31 8.47 -10.37
C GLU A 214 13.19 8.31 -11.61
N ARG A 215 14.06 9.29 -11.88
CA ARG A 215 14.98 9.33 -13.03
C ARG A 215 16.33 9.89 -12.58
N THR A 216 17.37 9.53 -13.32
CA THR A 216 18.70 10.13 -13.13
C THR A 216 18.63 11.64 -13.30
N GLY A 217 19.23 12.40 -12.38
CA GLY A 217 19.21 13.85 -12.41
C GLY A 217 20.11 14.50 -11.37
N VAL A 218 20.27 15.82 -11.46
CA VAL A 218 21.10 16.60 -10.54
C VAL A 218 20.38 16.75 -9.19
N VAL A 219 21.09 16.42 -8.10
CA VAL A 219 20.64 16.53 -6.72
C VAL A 219 21.62 17.36 -5.89
N ARG A 220 21.07 18.29 -5.11
CA ARG A 220 21.80 19.02 -4.07
C ARG A 220 21.18 18.77 -2.71
N LEU A 221 21.92 18.20 -1.78
CA LEU A 221 21.51 18.02 -0.38
C LEU A 221 22.49 18.78 0.51
N ARG A 222 21.99 19.76 1.23
CA ARG A 222 22.78 20.67 2.07
C ARG A 222 22.15 20.83 3.43
N ILE A 223 22.96 21.02 4.46
CA ILE A 223 22.51 21.22 5.83
C ILE A 223 22.78 22.65 6.25
N PHE A 224 21.80 23.26 6.92
CA PHE A 224 21.86 24.62 7.43
C PHE A 224 21.58 24.64 8.93
N ASP A 225 22.17 25.59 9.64
CA ASP A 225 21.72 25.93 10.98
C ASP A 225 20.41 26.74 10.96
N ILE A 226 19.82 27.02 12.13
CA ILE A 226 18.56 27.76 12.24
C ILE A 226 18.67 29.23 11.81
N LEU A 227 19.89 29.77 11.69
CA LEU A 227 20.15 31.11 11.17
C LEU A 227 20.30 31.11 9.64
N GLY A 228 20.21 29.94 9.00
CA GLY A 228 20.33 29.78 7.55
C GLY A 228 21.77 29.72 7.04
N ARG A 229 22.77 29.52 7.91
CA ARG A 229 24.16 29.31 7.47
C ARG A 229 24.35 27.86 7.06
N GLU A 230 24.95 27.63 5.89
CA GLU A 230 25.30 26.29 5.43
C GLU A 230 26.40 25.69 6.30
N VAL A 231 26.17 24.50 6.85
CA VAL A 231 27.10 23.79 7.74
C VAL A 231 27.63 22.48 7.14
N ALA A 232 26.97 21.94 6.09
CA ALA A 232 27.45 20.79 5.34
C ALA A 232 26.83 20.70 3.94
N VAL A 233 27.60 20.16 2.98
CA VAL A 233 27.10 19.70 1.68
C VAL A 233 27.22 18.18 1.65
N LEU A 234 26.10 17.48 1.55
CA LEU A 234 26.05 16.01 1.55
C LEU A 234 26.10 15.44 0.14
N THR A 235 25.53 16.15 -0.83
CA THR A 235 25.71 15.87 -2.26
C THR A 235 25.44 17.12 -3.09
N ASP A 236 26.13 17.28 -4.22
CA ASP A 236 25.87 18.30 -5.24
C ASP A 236 26.34 17.74 -6.60
N GLY A 237 25.41 17.17 -7.37
CA GLY A 237 25.75 16.52 -8.64
C GLY A 237 24.71 15.50 -9.11
N GLU A 238 25.00 14.83 -10.21
CA GLU A 238 24.11 13.83 -10.82
C GLU A 238 23.99 12.57 -9.94
N ARG A 239 22.77 12.07 -9.80
CA ARG A 239 22.43 10.86 -9.06
C ARG A 239 21.52 10.00 -9.91
N THR A 240 21.75 8.69 -9.89
CA THR A 240 20.95 7.71 -10.63
C THR A 240 19.52 7.65 -10.11
N ALA A 241 18.59 7.20 -10.95
CA ALA A 241 17.26 6.78 -10.48
C ALA A 241 17.38 5.74 -9.35
N GLY A 242 16.42 5.73 -8.42
CA GLY A 242 16.37 4.83 -7.28
C GLY A 242 16.48 5.51 -5.92
N ALA A 243 16.57 4.68 -4.87
CA ALA A 243 16.69 5.14 -3.49
C ALA A 243 18.14 5.48 -3.13
N HIS A 244 18.34 6.59 -2.44
CA HIS A 244 19.63 7.07 -1.94
C HIS A 244 19.57 7.28 -0.44
N ARG A 245 20.67 6.95 0.24
CA ARG A 245 20.84 7.16 1.68
C ARG A 245 22.18 7.84 1.90
N ILE A 246 22.18 8.95 2.62
CA ILE A 246 23.39 9.70 2.94
C ILE A 246 23.41 9.93 4.45
N GLU A 247 24.48 9.47 5.09
CA GLU A 247 24.73 9.75 6.50
C GLU A 247 25.33 11.16 6.65
N TRP A 248 24.82 11.90 7.62
CA TRP A 248 25.45 13.13 8.10
C TRP A 248 25.96 12.94 9.52
N ASN A 249 27.28 13.05 9.70
CA ASN A 249 27.93 13.08 11.00
C ASN A 249 28.13 14.54 11.45
N ALA A 250 27.42 14.94 12.50
CA ALA A 250 27.43 16.29 13.06
C ALA A 250 28.36 16.42 14.29
N ALA A 251 29.41 15.61 14.40
CA ALA A 251 30.38 15.67 15.51
C ALA A 251 31.10 17.03 15.65
N ALA A 252 31.15 17.84 14.59
CA ALA A 252 31.70 19.20 14.64
C ALA A 252 30.66 20.29 15.00
N GLN A 253 29.38 19.93 15.17
CA GLN A 253 28.26 20.87 15.29
C GLN A 253 27.71 20.93 16.72
N THR A 254 27.18 22.08 17.14
CA THR A 254 26.57 22.26 18.48
C THR A 254 25.18 21.61 18.57
N SER A 255 24.75 21.15 19.74
CA SER A 255 23.36 20.71 19.95
C SER A 255 22.37 21.80 19.54
N GLY A 256 21.28 21.43 18.88
CA GLY A 256 20.31 22.39 18.37
C GLY A 256 19.53 21.88 17.15
N MET A 257 18.81 22.82 16.53
CA MET A 257 18.01 22.56 15.34
C MET A 257 18.79 22.85 14.06
N TYR A 258 18.65 21.93 13.10
CA TYR A 258 19.24 22.02 11.77
C TYR A 258 18.16 21.83 10.70
N LEU A 259 18.42 22.34 9.51
CA LEU A 259 17.58 22.18 8.34
C LEU A 259 18.33 21.41 7.26
N ALA A 260 17.81 20.27 6.84
CA ALA A 260 18.24 19.63 5.61
C ALA A 260 17.44 20.22 4.44
N VAL A 261 18.13 20.71 3.43
CA VAL A 261 17.54 21.24 2.20
C VAL A 261 17.97 20.37 1.04
N LEU A 262 17.00 19.79 0.36
CA LEU A 262 17.19 18.91 -0.79
C LEU A 262 16.59 19.55 -2.04
N GLU A 263 17.38 19.71 -3.10
CA GLU A 263 16.96 20.27 -4.39
C GLU A 263 17.23 19.26 -5.51
N ALA A 264 16.20 18.92 -6.28
CA ALA A 264 16.34 18.11 -7.50
C ALA A 264 15.15 18.33 -8.43
N GLY A 265 15.37 18.22 -9.75
CA GLY A 265 14.29 18.30 -10.74
C GLY A 265 13.48 19.60 -10.70
N GLY A 266 14.08 20.71 -10.24
CA GLY A 266 13.40 22.00 -10.06
C GLY A 266 12.54 22.09 -8.78
N GLN A 267 12.52 21.05 -7.95
CA GLN A 267 11.82 21.02 -6.67
C GLN A 267 12.79 21.23 -5.50
N ARG A 268 12.28 21.75 -4.38
CA ARG A 268 13.02 22.01 -3.13
C ARG A 268 12.25 21.49 -1.92
N PHE A 269 12.91 20.69 -1.09
CA PHE A 269 12.38 20.12 0.14
C PHE A 269 13.20 20.59 1.33
N VAL A 270 12.53 20.83 2.47
CA VAL A 270 13.16 21.28 3.70
C VAL A 270 12.69 20.41 4.86
N GLN A 271 13.61 19.93 5.67
CA GLN A 271 13.33 19.09 6.83
C GLN A 271 14.07 19.57 8.06
N LYS A 272 13.36 19.62 9.20
CA LYS A 272 13.93 19.96 10.50
C LYS A 272 14.54 18.73 11.17
N MET A 273 15.73 18.89 11.75
CA MET A 273 16.46 17.84 12.46
C MET A 273 16.94 18.36 13.81
N ALA A 274 16.90 17.51 14.85
CA ALA A 274 17.34 17.86 16.19
C ALA A 274 18.61 17.09 16.58
N LEU A 275 19.73 17.80 16.74
CA LEU A 275 20.96 17.26 17.29
C LEU A 275 20.94 17.43 18.82
N ILE A 276 21.06 16.33 19.55
CA ILE A 276 21.12 16.34 21.02
C ILE A 276 22.43 15.67 21.43
N ARG A 277 23.18 16.29 22.34
CA ARG A 277 24.38 15.74 22.95
C ARG A 277 24.18 15.60 24.45
#